data_AF-A0A960TQ25-F1
#
_entry.id   AF-A0A960TQ25-F1
#
_cell.length_a   1.000
_cell.length_b   1.000
_cell.length_c   1.000
_cell.angle_alpha   90.00
_cell.angle_beta   90.00
_cell.angle_gamma   90.00
#
_symmetry.space_group_name_H-M   'P 1'
#
loop_
_entity.id
_entity.type
_entity.pdbx_description
1 polymer ?
#
loop_
_entity_poly.entity_id
_entity_poly.type
_entity_poly.pdbx_seq_one_letter_code
_entity_poly.pdbx_strand_id
1 'polypeptide(L)'
;MNIQDASGFSGPERFDSGSAADPGFVKFEGEFVEFATSQAGKPPEAHVTEHWLAQHPVSGFSEEQIKHLISAVVSQVGLENAKAVVEGFSEDEKAICERRLKVEGFKRDIQKDVWDTLERMSEEGLEHEADRIELATMAAEQDGSAISFYIHQLNISDQDALCKIAKKAAEKNPERTLLCIQNFRFSELEKLKEVFHSVQDPKYMNCFSPEATLETALIEIAKVNAEIHGHTTSMTFENYGIKDQEALVAIAKILARTNPLGTARSFRKFFIQREEDRIEIAKITASVSGSAATSCIKNYDIKDPSALVQIAKIAAAESGEGVSELIQNYSLSESARIEVAKIAAAQSGEAVSEYIQNYEIPESARIEVAKIAAAQSGKGISMFIDKYHVSESARIEIAKIAAAQDGLATSVYIKKYGITDQTALVEIAKIVAAQTGNFSLERFDIENEADRIAIAKIAAARDGLATCVNIKEYNINDPEALKEIFLCAFESDSESLEYLNAVIPEEVKDAYIPQNSPEHQQEDAIAIRLILENVLGRGEEDPLTQSLLKLRNP
;
A
#
# COMPACT_ATOMS: atom_id res chain seq x y z
N MET A 1 21.04 5.85 -25.01
CA MET A 1 20.71 5.25 -23.70
C MET A 1 19.82 6.26 -23.00
N ASN A 2 18.52 5.94 -22.93
CA ASN A 2 17.50 6.76 -22.29
C ASN A 2 17.58 6.61 -20.77
N ILE A 3 17.38 7.71 -20.06
CA ILE A 3 17.06 7.75 -18.63
C ILE A 3 15.56 8.05 -18.57
N GLN A 4 14.76 7.00 -18.40
CA GLN A 4 13.40 7.04 -17.87
C GLN A 4 13.41 5.97 -16.78
N ASP A 5 13.28 6.41 -15.52
CA ASP A 5 12.67 5.69 -14.39
C ASP A 5 13.15 6.32 -13.08
N ALA A 6 12.42 7.35 -12.66
CA ALA A 6 12.47 7.89 -11.31
C ALA A 6 11.04 8.36 -10.94
N SER A 7 10.11 7.42 -10.88
CA SER A 7 8.79 7.61 -10.25
C SER A 7 8.73 6.67 -9.04
N GLY A 8 9.19 7.16 -7.90
CA GLY A 8 9.22 6.38 -6.65
C GLY A 8 9.50 7.22 -5.39
N PHE A 9 9.37 8.54 -5.45
CA PHE A 9 9.44 9.38 -4.24
C PHE A 9 8.03 9.59 -3.69
N SER A 10 7.71 8.88 -2.61
CA SER A 10 6.61 9.26 -1.73
C SER A 10 6.96 10.62 -1.09
N GLY A 11 6.07 11.60 -1.24
CA GLY A 11 6.26 12.97 -0.78
C GLY A 11 6.43 13.13 0.75
N PRO A 12 6.83 14.32 1.21
CA PRO A 12 7.06 14.59 2.63
C PRO A 12 5.76 14.55 3.44
N GLU A 13 5.88 14.08 4.69
CA GLU A 13 4.80 13.99 5.69
C GLU A 13 4.07 15.34 5.87
N ARG A 14 2.74 15.31 5.78
CA ARG A 14 1.87 16.46 6.03
C ARG A 14 1.91 16.83 7.52
N PHE A 15 2.21 18.10 7.81
CA PHE A 15 2.00 18.69 9.13
C PHE A 15 0.50 18.75 9.45
N ASP A 16 0.06 17.97 10.44
CA ASP A 16 -1.32 18.00 10.94
C ASP A 16 -1.50 19.19 11.90
N SER A 17 -1.78 20.36 11.35
CA SER A 17 -2.02 21.59 12.13
C SER A 17 -3.50 21.74 12.47
N GLY A 18 -4.11 20.78 13.19
CA GLY A 18 -5.27 20.96 14.10
C GLY A 18 -6.57 21.66 13.62
N SER A 19 -6.67 22.10 12.37
CA SER A 19 -7.90 22.59 11.75
C SER A 19 -8.18 21.68 10.56
N ALA A 20 -9.38 21.09 10.49
CA ALA A 20 -9.81 20.32 9.32
C ALA A 20 -9.58 21.17 8.07
N ALA A 21 -8.54 20.83 7.30
CA ALA A 21 -8.19 21.56 6.10
C ALA A 21 -9.36 21.46 5.12
N ASP A 22 -9.79 22.60 4.58
CA ASP A 22 -10.83 22.65 3.56
C ASP A 22 -10.48 21.65 2.43
N PRO A 23 -11.30 20.61 2.17
CA PRO A 23 -11.02 19.62 1.14
C PRO A 23 -10.79 20.25 -0.25
N GLY A 24 -11.39 21.42 -0.51
CA GLY A 24 -11.15 22.19 -1.72
C GLY A 24 -9.73 22.74 -1.81
N PHE A 25 -9.18 23.23 -0.69
CA PHE A 25 -7.80 23.71 -0.61
C PHE A 25 -6.79 22.57 -0.75
N VAL A 26 -7.03 21.42 -0.09
CA VAL A 26 -6.13 20.25 -0.17
C VAL A 26 -6.04 19.69 -1.59
N LYS A 27 -7.17 19.66 -2.31
CA LYS A 27 -7.20 19.24 -3.71
C LYS A 27 -6.44 20.22 -4.60
N PHE A 28 -6.72 21.51 -4.44
CA PHE A 28 -6.03 22.58 -5.17
C PHE A 28 -4.51 22.55 -4.94
N GLU A 29 -4.07 22.38 -3.69
CA GLU A 29 -2.66 22.29 -3.33
C GLU A 29 -1.96 21.14 -4.06
N GLY A 30 -2.58 19.96 -4.13
CA GLY A 30 -2.05 18.81 -4.87
C GLY A 30 -1.90 19.09 -6.37
N GLU A 31 -2.96 19.63 -6.99
CA GLU A 31 -2.97 19.99 -8.42
C GLU A 31 -1.95 21.10 -8.73
N PHE A 32 -1.78 22.06 -7.83
CA PHE A 32 -0.82 23.15 -7.98
C PHE A 32 0.63 22.68 -7.83
N VAL A 33 0.92 21.77 -6.88
CA VAL A 33 2.25 21.19 -6.71
C VAL A 33 2.63 20.34 -7.92
N GLU A 34 1.70 19.55 -8.47
CA GLU A 34 1.92 18.77 -9.69
C GLU A 34 2.17 19.69 -10.89
N PHE A 35 1.37 20.75 -11.05
CA PHE A 35 1.58 21.78 -12.06
C PHE A 35 2.96 22.42 -11.93
N ALA A 36 3.31 22.93 -10.75
CA ALA A 36 4.61 23.56 -10.49
C ALA A 36 5.77 22.59 -10.80
N THR A 37 5.63 21.32 -10.45
CA THR A 37 6.63 20.27 -10.72
C THR A 37 6.79 20.03 -12.23
N SER A 38 5.69 20.04 -12.98
CA SER A 38 5.71 19.92 -14.44
C SER A 38 6.40 21.09 -15.16
N GLN A 39 6.49 22.24 -14.49
CA GLN A 39 7.17 23.45 -14.98
C GLN A 39 8.63 23.58 -14.48
N ALA A 40 9.04 22.76 -13.51
CA ALA A 40 10.40 22.81 -12.97
C ALA A 40 11.44 22.54 -14.07
N GLY A 41 12.41 23.45 -14.20
CA GLY A 41 13.50 23.34 -15.18
C GLY A 41 13.17 23.87 -16.59
N LYS A 42 11.95 24.38 -16.82
CA LYS A 42 11.59 25.14 -18.03
C LYS A 42 11.78 26.64 -17.78
N PRO A 43 12.14 27.43 -18.80
CA PRO A 43 12.14 28.88 -18.66
C PRO A 43 10.72 29.33 -18.29
N PRO A 44 10.57 30.24 -17.32
CA PRO A 44 9.26 30.64 -16.83
C PRO A 44 8.49 31.37 -17.93
N GLU A 45 7.47 30.71 -18.44
CA GLU A 45 6.55 31.28 -19.41
C GLU A 45 5.33 31.81 -18.67
N ALA A 46 5.31 33.12 -18.38
CA ALA A 46 4.26 33.78 -17.59
C ALA A 46 2.83 33.41 -18.06
N HIS A 47 2.64 33.28 -19.37
CA HIS A 47 1.35 32.92 -19.97
C HIS A 47 0.86 31.50 -19.63
N VAL A 48 1.75 30.56 -19.29
CA VAL A 48 1.37 29.17 -18.89
C VAL A 48 0.85 29.16 -17.46
N THR A 49 1.51 29.88 -16.56
CA THR A 49 1.09 30.06 -15.16
C THR A 49 -0.20 30.87 -15.09
N GLU A 50 -0.31 31.97 -15.84
CA GLU A 50 -1.53 32.78 -15.94
C GLU A 50 -2.71 31.96 -16.46
N HIS A 51 -2.50 31.10 -17.45
CA HIS A 51 -3.56 30.24 -17.99
C HIS A 51 -4.04 29.20 -16.97
N TRP A 52 -3.12 28.60 -16.21
CA TRP A 52 -3.48 27.64 -15.17
C TRP A 52 -4.24 28.31 -14.01
N LEU A 53 -3.78 29.47 -13.55
CA LEU A 53 -4.44 30.26 -12.50
C LEU A 53 -5.80 30.83 -12.94
N ALA A 54 -5.97 31.11 -14.23
CA ALA A 54 -7.27 31.48 -14.79
C ALA A 54 -8.29 30.32 -14.74
N GLN A 55 -7.81 29.07 -14.82
CA GLN A 55 -8.64 27.87 -14.68
C GLN A 55 -8.86 27.46 -13.21
N HIS A 56 -7.97 27.88 -12.32
CA HIS A 56 -7.97 27.56 -10.89
C HIS A 56 -7.77 28.85 -10.08
N PRO A 57 -8.81 29.71 -9.98
CA PRO A 57 -8.67 30.99 -9.33
C PRO A 57 -8.37 30.83 -7.85
N VAL A 58 -7.30 31.48 -7.39
CA VAL A 58 -6.86 31.50 -5.99
C VAL A 58 -7.68 32.47 -5.13
N SER A 59 -8.58 33.22 -5.77
CA SER A 59 -9.42 34.23 -5.13
C SER A 59 -10.29 33.61 -4.05
N GLY A 60 -10.13 34.06 -2.81
CA GLY A 60 -10.85 33.56 -1.64
C GLY A 60 -10.01 32.72 -0.69
N PHE A 61 -8.74 32.46 -1.02
CA PHE A 61 -7.81 31.87 -0.06
C PHE A 61 -7.45 32.88 1.02
N SER A 62 -7.41 32.41 2.26
CA SER A 62 -6.85 33.17 3.38
C SER A 62 -5.34 33.37 3.19
N GLU A 63 -4.80 34.39 3.86
CA GLU A 63 -3.36 34.64 3.88
C GLU A 63 -2.55 33.41 4.33
N GLU A 64 -3.07 32.62 5.27
CA GLU A 64 -2.41 31.39 5.74
C GLU A 64 -2.44 30.26 4.71
N GLN A 65 -3.52 30.13 3.95
CA GLN A 65 -3.60 29.18 2.83
C GLN A 65 -2.60 29.54 1.73
N ILE A 66 -2.46 30.82 1.41
CA ILE A 66 -1.45 31.31 0.44
C ILE A 66 -0.04 31.04 0.97
N LYS A 67 0.25 31.31 2.25
CA LYS A 67 1.56 31.00 2.86
C LYS A 67 1.89 29.51 2.84
N HIS A 68 0.90 28.66 3.10
CA HIS A 68 1.06 27.21 3.07
C HIS A 68 1.38 26.72 1.66
N LEU A 69 0.59 27.14 0.68
CA LEU A 69 0.75 26.84 -0.74
C LEU A 69 2.16 27.20 -1.25
N ILE A 70 2.65 28.41 -0.92
CA ILE A 70 4.00 28.85 -1.30
C ILE A 70 5.08 28.00 -0.63
N SER A 71 4.90 27.62 0.64
CA SER A 71 5.86 26.77 1.35
C SER A 71 5.92 25.36 0.73
N ALA A 72 4.77 24.79 0.35
CA ALA A 72 4.69 23.52 -0.35
C ALA A 72 5.38 23.58 -1.71
N VAL A 73 5.12 24.61 -2.52
CA VAL A 73 5.77 24.79 -3.83
C VAL A 73 7.28 24.98 -3.69
N VAL A 74 7.75 25.84 -2.79
CA VAL A 74 9.19 26.03 -2.57
C VAL A 74 9.87 24.72 -2.17
N SER A 75 9.24 23.90 -1.34
CA SER A 75 9.79 22.61 -0.89
C SER A 75 9.94 21.59 -2.02
N GLN A 76 9.07 21.65 -3.04
CA GLN A 76 9.01 20.65 -4.12
C GLN A 76 9.81 21.07 -5.35
N VAL A 77 9.75 22.34 -5.75
CA VAL A 77 10.32 22.80 -7.03
C VAL A 77 11.41 23.86 -6.87
N GLY A 78 11.68 24.29 -5.65
CA GLY A 78 12.70 25.28 -5.33
C GLY A 78 12.26 26.73 -5.52
N LEU A 79 13.00 27.63 -4.86
CA LEU A 79 12.69 29.05 -4.73
C LEU A 79 12.54 29.81 -6.06
N GLU A 80 13.43 29.57 -7.03
CA GLU A 80 13.40 30.30 -8.31
C GLU A 80 12.18 29.95 -9.15
N ASN A 81 11.76 28.69 -9.14
CA ASN A 81 10.52 28.26 -9.80
C ASN A 81 9.29 28.78 -9.06
N ALA A 82 9.33 28.84 -7.72
CA ALA A 82 8.25 29.41 -6.92
C ALA A 82 8.07 30.93 -7.18
N LYS A 83 9.16 31.68 -7.41
CA LYS A 83 9.08 33.11 -7.80
C LYS A 83 8.34 33.30 -9.13
N ALA A 84 8.64 32.47 -10.12
CA ALA A 84 7.95 32.51 -11.42
C ALA A 84 6.46 32.19 -11.34
N VAL A 85 6.08 31.30 -10.41
CA VAL A 85 4.69 30.94 -10.18
C VAL A 85 3.90 32.09 -9.53
N VAL A 86 4.56 32.91 -8.71
CA VAL A 86 3.94 34.06 -8.02
C VAL A 86 3.65 35.25 -8.95
N GLU A 87 4.30 35.34 -10.11
CA GLU A 87 4.05 36.40 -11.08
C GLU A 87 2.61 36.40 -11.64
N GLY A 88 1.90 35.27 -11.58
CA GLY A 88 0.51 35.16 -12.04
C GLY A 88 -0.57 35.49 -10.99
N PHE A 89 -0.19 35.86 -9.76
CA PHE A 89 -1.13 36.22 -8.69
C PHE A 89 -1.55 37.69 -8.79
N SER A 90 -2.69 38.06 -8.19
CA SER A 90 -3.07 39.48 -8.10
C SER A 90 -2.05 40.28 -7.26
N GLU A 91 -1.97 41.61 -7.43
CA GLU A 91 -0.98 42.45 -6.74
C GLU A 91 -0.99 42.30 -5.21
N ASP A 92 -2.17 42.17 -4.58
CA ASP A 92 -2.30 41.98 -3.14
C ASP A 92 -1.80 40.60 -2.68
N GLU A 93 -2.09 39.56 -3.46
CA GLU A 93 -1.62 38.19 -3.24
C GLU A 93 -0.11 38.08 -3.51
N LYS A 94 0.37 38.75 -4.56
CA LYS A 94 1.79 38.88 -4.91
C LYS A 94 2.57 39.51 -3.77
N ALA A 95 2.06 40.56 -3.14
CA ALA A 95 2.71 41.15 -1.97
C ALA A 95 2.77 40.22 -0.75
N ILE A 96 1.79 39.32 -0.56
CA ILE A 96 1.82 38.27 0.48
C ILE A 96 2.85 37.19 0.10
N CYS A 97 2.80 36.71 -1.15
CA CYS A 97 3.69 35.70 -1.70
C CYS A 97 5.14 36.17 -1.72
N GLU A 98 5.45 37.41 -2.11
CA GLU A 98 6.80 37.99 -2.12
C GLU A 98 7.36 38.12 -0.70
N ARG A 99 6.55 38.51 0.29
CA ARG A 99 6.96 38.50 1.70
C ARG A 99 7.29 37.10 2.17
N ARG A 100 6.50 36.09 1.79
CA ARG A 100 6.76 34.69 2.15
C ARG A 100 7.95 34.11 1.39
N LEU A 101 8.07 34.34 0.09
CA LEU A 101 9.23 33.96 -0.73
C LEU A 101 10.51 34.63 -0.26
N LYS A 102 10.45 35.85 0.27
CA LYS A 102 11.60 36.50 0.90
C LYS A 102 11.97 35.82 2.23
N VAL A 103 10.99 35.37 3.01
CA VAL A 103 11.23 34.58 4.23
C VAL A 103 11.76 33.19 3.91
N GLU A 104 11.19 32.48 2.94
CA GLU A 104 11.65 31.15 2.51
C GLU A 104 12.97 31.22 1.75
N GLY A 105 13.20 32.27 0.97
CA GLY A 105 14.49 32.57 0.35
C GLY A 105 15.54 32.90 1.39
N PHE A 106 15.22 33.72 2.39
CA PHE A 106 16.13 34.01 3.51
C PHE A 106 16.40 32.78 4.37
N LYS A 107 15.40 31.93 4.63
CA LYS A 107 15.59 30.64 5.30
C LYS A 107 16.48 29.72 4.47
N ARG A 108 16.27 29.65 3.15
CA ARG A 108 17.06 28.82 2.24
C ARG A 108 18.47 29.35 2.07
N ASP A 109 18.68 30.66 1.99
CA ASP A 109 19.98 31.29 1.88
C ASP A 109 20.74 31.19 3.20
N ILE A 110 20.07 31.32 4.35
CA ILE A 110 20.68 31.05 5.66
C ILE A 110 20.99 29.57 5.83
N GLN A 111 20.04 28.68 5.51
CA GLN A 111 20.27 27.23 5.59
C GLN A 111 21.36 26.81 4.62
N LYS A 112 21.39 27.34 3.41
CA LYS A 112 22.43 27.06 2.41
C LYS A 112 23.76 27.67 2.81
N ASP A 113 23.83 28.90 3.30
CA ASP A 113 25.10 29.50 3.73
C ASP A 113 25.63 28.77 4.96
N VAL A 114 24.77 28.41 5.93
CA VAL A 114 25.17 27.57 7.06
C VAL A 114 25.51 26.16 6.63
N TRP A 115 24.81 25.59 5.64
CA TRP A 115 25.04 24.25 5.13
C TRP A 115 26.31 24.15 4.30
N ASP A 116 26.48 25.01 3.31
CA ASP A 116 27.68 25.15 2.49
C ASP A 116 28.88 25.50 3.39
N THR A 117 28.67 26.27 4.46
CA THR A 117 29.72 26.52 5.47
C THR A 117 30.01 25.27 6.31
N LEU A 118 28.99 24.54 6.79
CA LEU A 118 29.18 23.29 7.53
C LEU A 118 29.85 22.20 6.67
N GLU A 119 29.46 22.06 5.41
CA GLU A 119 29.97 21.09 4.45
C GLU A 119 31.41 21.44 4.05
N ARG A 120 31.66 22.69 3.63
CA ARG A 120 33.01 23.17 3.31
C ARG A 120 33.95 23.08 4.51
N MET A 121 33.48 23.37 5.72
CA MET A 121 34.31 23.31 6.93
C MET A 121 34.50 21.89 7.47
N SER A 122 33.53 20.98 7.23
CA SER A 122 33.72 19.54 7.45
C SER A 122 34.79 18.97 6.52
N GLU A 123 34.86 19.47 5.29
CA GLU A 123 35.89 19.09 4.30
C GLU A 123 37.26 19.72 4.60
N GLU A 124 37.28 20.98 5.05
CA GLU A 124 38.52 21.72 5.34
C GLU A 124 39.13 21.40 6.72
N GLY A 125 38.38 20.80 7.65
CA GLY A 125 38.83 20.40 8.97
C GLY A 125 39.12 21.59 9.89
N LEU A 126 38.17 21.98 10.73
CA LEU A 126 38.38 23.01 11.76
C LEU A 126 39.40 22.53 12.81
N GLU A 127 40.62 23.08 12.77
CA GLU A 127 41.69 22.72 13.71
C GLU A 127 41.35 23.15 15.15
N HIS A 128 40.64 24.27 15.32
CA HIS A 128 40.35 24.85 16.64
C HIS A 128 38.92 24.56 17.14
N GLU A 129 38.83 24.12 18.39
CA GLU A 129 37.56 23.76 19.04
C GLU A 129 36.63 24.96 19.25
N ALA A 130 37.18 26.15 19.47
CA ALA A 130 36.39 27.38 19.64
C ALA A 130 35.52 27.69 18.41
N ASP A 131 36.08 27.54 17.21
CA ASP A 131 35.36 27.76 15.95
C ASP A 131 34.24 26.72 15.77
N ARG A 132 34.50 25.47 16.17
CA ARG A 132 33.48 24.39 16.16
C ARG A 132 32.33 24.68 17.13
N ILE A 133 32.63 25.24 18.31
CA ILE A 133 31.64 25.65 19.31
C ILE A 133 30.79 26.84 18.82
N GLU A 134 31.44 27.86 18.25
CA GLU A 134 30.74 29.04 17.71
C GLU A 134 29.79 28.62 16.59
N LEU A 135 30.27 27.82 15.65
CA LEU A 135 29.48 27.28 14.55
C LEU A 135 28.30 26.44 15.06
N ALA A 136 28.53 25.53 16.01
CA ALA A 136 27.48 24.73 16.61
C ALA A 136 26.42 25.60 17.30
N THR A 137 26.84 26.67 17.96
CA THR A 137 25.95 27.62 18.63
C THR A 137 25.09 28.37 17.61
N MET A 138 25.70 28.89 16.53
CA MET A 138 24.97 29.56 15.44
C MET A 138 23.95 28.62 14.79
N ALA A 139 24.35 27.39 14.49
CA ALA A 139 23.45 26.38 13.94
C ALA A 139 22.30 26.08 14.90
N ALA A 140 22.56 25.89 16.19
CA ALA A 140 21.52 25.66 17.20
C ALA A 140 20.53 26.83 17.33
N GLU A 141 21.00 28.08 17.17
CA GLU A 141 20.15 29.27 17.24
C GLU A 141 19.23 29.43 16.03
N GLN A 142 19.70 29.04 14.85
CA GLN A 142 18.95 29.15 13.60
C GLN A 142 18.02 27.97 13.38
N ASP A 143 18.55 26.77 13.54
CA ASP A 143 17.83 25.52 13.35
C ASP A 143 18.38 24.45 14.30
N GLY A 144 17.76 24.33 15.48
CA GLY A 144 18.10 23.31 16.48
C GLY A 144 18.06 21.87 15.91
N SER A 145 17.40 21.65 14.79
CA SER A 145 17.37 20.37 14.12
C SER A 145 18.60 20.07 13.27
N ALA A 146 19.18 21.09 12.62
CA ALA A 146 20.37 20.92 11.79
C ALA A 146 21.57 20.53 12.65
N ILE A 147 21.80 21.26 13.75
CA ILE A 147 22.95 20.97 14.64
C ILE A 147 22.93 19.53 15.16
N SER A 148 21.74 18.99 15.34
CA SER A 148 21.51 17.67 15.88
C SER A 148 22.13 16.55 15.03
N PHE A 149 22.24 16.74 13.70
CA PHE A 149 22.90 15.78 12.80
C PHE A 149 24.40 15.94 12.75
N TYR A 150 24.92 17.15 12.95
CA TYR A 150 26.34 17.48 12.70
C TYR A 150 27.18 17.56 13.96
N ILE A 151 26.57 17.70 15.13
CA ILE A 151 27.30 17.90 16.40
C ILE A 151 28.34 16.78 16.66
N HIS A 152 28.06 15.55 16.24
CA HIS A 152 29.00 14.43 16.38
C HIS A 152 30.25 14.59 15.49
N GLN A 153 30.13 15.26 14.35
CA GLN A 153 31.25 15.53 13.42
C GLN A 153 32.13 16.68 13.93
N LEU A 154 31.54 17.62 14.66
CA LEU A 154 32.25 18.75 15.24
C LEU A 154 33.18 18.35 16.40
N ASN A 155 33.05 17.14 16.94
CA ASN A 155 33.95 16.58 17.96
C ASN A 155 34.29 17.59 19.08
N ILE A 156 33.26 18.28 19.59
CA ILE A 156 33.39 19.22 20.70
C ILE A 156 33.55 18.41 21.98
N SER A 157 34.61 18.68 22.74
CA SER A 157 34.94 18.02 23.99
C SER A 157 34.48 18.81 25.23
N ASP A 158 34.39 20.14 25.09
CA ASP A 158 33.87 21.05 26.12
C ASP A 158 32.39 20.77 26.45
N GLN A 159 32.15 20.23 27.65
CA GLN A 159 30.83 19.84 28.15
C GLN A 159 29.92 21.03 28.47
N ASP A 160 30.49 22.17 28.88
CA ASP A 160 29.72 23.39 29.15
C ASP A 160 29.22 23.99 27.83
N ALA A 161 30.09 24.01 26.81
CA ALA A 161 29.71 24.42 25.46
C ALA A 161 28.62 23.50 24.90
N LEU A 162 28.80 22.17 24.97
CA LEU A 162 27.79 21.19 24.53
C LEU A 162 26.45 21.39 25.25
N CYS A 163 26.47 21.58 26.57
CA CYS A 163 25.26 21.85 27.34
C CYS A 163 24.55 23.13 26.88
N LYS A 164 25.30 24.21 26.64
CA LYS A 164 24.76 25.48 26.16
C LYS A 164 24.17 25.37 24.76
N ILE A 165 24.86 24.68 23.85
CA ILE A 165 24.38 24.41 22.48
C ILE A 165 23.11 23.57 22.53
N ALA A 166 23.10 22.49 23.31
CA ALA A 166 21.94 21.61 23.45
C ALA A 166 20.73 22.33 24.04
N LYS A 167 20.90 23.18 25.06
CA LYS A 167 19.80 24.01 25.60
C LYS A 167 19.23 24.96 24.54
N LYS A 168 20.09 25.65 23.79
CA LYS A 168 19.65 26.54 22.69
C LYS A 168 18.91 25.78 21.61
N ALA A 169 19.40 24.60 21.23
CA ALA A 169 18.72 23.74 20.26
C ALA A 169 17.35 23.29 20.80
N ALA A 170 17.29 22.90 22.07
CA ALA A 170 16.07 22.48 22.76
C ALA A 170 15.02 23.61 22.88
N GLU A 171 15.45 24.85 23.13
CA GLU A 171 14.56 26.03 23.12
C GLU A 171 13.91 26.25 21.75
N LYS A 172 14.60 25.89 20.66
CA LYS A 172 14.10 26.04 19.29
C LYS A 172 13.28 24.85 18.81
N ASN A 173 13.73 23.64 19.12
CA ASN A 173 13.08 22.40 18.72
C ASN A 173 13.32 21.31 19.78
N PRO A 174 12.47 21.25 20.83
CA PRO A 174 12.70 20.35 21.95
C PRO A 174 12.66 18.89 21.53
N GLU A 175 11.65 18.47 20.76
CA GLU A 175 11.50 17.07 20.31
C GLU A 175 12.71 16.58 19.53
N ARG A 176 13.15 17.35 18.52
CA ARG A 176 14.27 16.93 17.66
C ARG A 176 15.63 17.03 18.38
N THR A 177 15.76 17.95 19.34
CA THR A 177 16.98 18.03 20.16
C THR A 177 17.08 16.84 21.10
N LEU A 178 15.98 16.46 21.76
CA LEU A 178 15.94 15.28 22.63
C LEU A 178 16.19 13.98 21.87
N LEU A 179 15.74 13.92 20.61
CA LEU A 179 15.97 12.80 19.72
C LEU A 179 17.43 12.63 19.29
N CYS A 180 18.24 13.68 19.40
CA CYS A 180 19.62 13.70 18.95
C CYS A 180 20.60 13.96 20.09
N ILE A 181 20.13 13.92 21.35
CA ILE A 181 20.96 14.16 22.53
C ILE A 181 22.14 13.19 22.62
N GLN A 182 21.98 11.97 22.06
CA GLN A 182 23.02 10.96 21.92
C GLN A 182 24.21 11.46 21.07
N ASN A 183 24.00 12.40 20.15
CA ASN A 183 25.07 12.93 19.31
C ASN A 183 25.96 13.94 20.07
N PHE A 184 25.47 14.51 21.18
CA PHE A 184 26.21 15.49 21.98
C PHE A 184 27.28 14.85 22.88
N ARG A 185 27.36 13.51 22.97
CA ARG A 185 28.40 12.77 23.72
C ARG A 185 28.68 13.34 25.11
N PHE A 186 27.62 13.62 25.88
CA PHE A 186 27.77 14.08 27.25
C PHE A 186 28.55 13.05 28.08
N SER A 187 29.53 13.53 28.85
CA SER A 187 30.31 12.73 29.80
C SER A 187 29.94 13.04 31.26
N GLU A 188 29.11 14.06 31.49
CA GLU A 188 28.63 14.48 32.80
C GLU A 188 27.10 14.41 32.90
N LEU A 189 26.59 13.67 33.90
CA LEU A 189 25.15 13.52 34.14
C LEU A 189 24.45 14.86 34.44
N GLU A 190 25.09 15.74 35.21
CA GLU A 190 24.48 17.01 35.59
C GLU A 190 24.24 17.92 34.38
N LYS A 191 25.15 17.92 33.40
CA LYS A 191 24.96 18.64 32.13
C LYS A 191 23.81 18.08 31.32
N LEU A 192 23.67 16.75 31.27
CA LEU A 192 22.54 16.10 30.64
C LEU A 192 21.22 16.49 31.34
N LYS A 193 21.16 16.40 32.67
CA LYS A 193 20.01 16.84 33.46
C LYS A 193 19.64 18.28 33.16
N GLU A 194 20.61 19.19 33.15
CA GLU A 194 20.39 20.61 32.87
C GLU A 194 19.71 20.85 31.50
N VAL A 195 20.07 20.07 30.47
CA VAL A 195 19.41 20.14 29.16
C VAL A 195 17.96 19.66 29.26
N PHE A 196 17.70 18.49 29.86
CA PHE A 196 16.35 17.96 29.96
C PHE A 196 15.41 18.79 30.85
N HIS A 197 15.92 19.40 31.92
CA HIS A 197 15.15 20.34 32.75
C HIS A 197 14.73 21.59 31.96
N SER A 198 15.51 22.02 30.97
CA SER A 198 15.11 23.14 30.10
C SER A 198 13.97 22.80 29.14
N VAL A 199 13.80 21.52 28.79
CA VAL A 199 12.72 21.07 27.89
C VAL A 199 11.39 20.85 28.63
N GLN A 200 11.44 20.55 29.93
CA GLN A 200 10.26 20.32 30.78
C GLN A 200 9.31 19.21 30.28
N ASP A 201 9.79 18.26 29.46
CA ASP A 201 8.98 17.13 29.01
C ASP A 201 8.91 16.05 30.12
N PRO A 202 7.72 15.78 30.70
CA PRO A 202 7.56 14.82 31.78
C PRO A 202 8.05 13.41 31.46
N LYS A 203 8.05 13.01 30.18
CA LYS A 203 8.48 11.66 29.76
C LYS A 203 9.95 11.42 30.07
N TYR A 204 10.78 12.44 29.94
CA TYR A 204 12.23 12.34 30.16
C TYR A 204 12.65 12.74 31.58
N MET A 205 11.82 13.51 32.29
CA MET A 205 12.10 13.84 33.69
C MET A 205 12.22 12.59 34.57
N ASN A 206 11.48 11.53 34.23
CA ASN A 206 11.54 10.25 34.94
C ASN A 206 12.83 9.45 34.69
N CYS A 207 13.64 9.82 33.68
CA CYS A 207 14.92 9.16 33.40
C CYS A 207 16.02 9.51 34.42
N PHE A 208 15.78 10.51 35.28
CA PHE A 208 16.77 11.05 36.22
C PHE A 208 16.37 10.77 37.68
N SER A 209 16.36 9.50 38.09
CA SER A 209 16.20 9.17 39.51
C SER A 209 17.33 9.79 40.36
N PRO A 210 17.11 10.02 41.66
CA PRO A 210 18.14 10.57 42.55
C PRO A 210 19.45 9.75 42.53
N GLU A 211 19.35 8.44 42.31
CA GLU A 211 20.47 7.49 42.25
C GLU A 211 20.98 7.21 40.82
N ALA A 212 20.44 7.89 39.80
CA ALA A 212 20.83 7.64 38.41
C ALA A 212 22.31 7.96 38.19
N THR A 213 22.99 7.08 37.47
CA THR A 213 24.28 7.36 36.82
C THR A 213 24.03 7.92 35.41
N LEU A 214 25.06 8.46 34.77
CA LEU A 214 24.98 8.86 33.35
C LEU A 214 24.53 7.69 32.47
N GLU A 215 25.09 6.50 32.69
CA GLU A 215 24.76 5.30 31.93
C GLU A 215 23.28 4.90 32.11
N THR A 216 22.77 4.85 33.35
CA THR A 216 21.37 4.50 33.58
C THR A 216 20.41 5.54 33.01
N ALA A 217 20.76 6.83 33.08
CA ALA A 217 19.96 7.89 32.47
C ALA A 217 19.92 7.76 30.94
N LEU A 218 21.07 7.50 30.30
CA LEU A 218 21.15 7.28 28.85
C LEU A 218 20.36 6.05 28.40
N ILE A 219 20.35 4.98 29.20
CA ILE A 219 19.52 3.79 28.94
C ILE A 219 18.03 4.14 28.96
N GLU A 220 17.56 4.85 29.99
CA GLU A 220 16.14 5.23 30.08
C GLU A 220 15.75 6.21 28.97
N ILE A 221 16.60 7.20 28.65
CA ILE A 221 16.39 8.08 27.50
C ILE A 221 16.31 7.28 26.20
N ALA A 222 17.20 6.31 25.99
CA ALA A 222 17.18 5.47 24.79
C ALA A 222 15.90 4.63 24.68
N LYS A 223 15.36 4.13 25.80
CA LYS A 223 14.06 3.44 25.83
C LYS A 223 12.92 4.39 25.43
N VAL A 224 12.85 5.58 26.04
CA VAL A 224 11.83 6.58 25.71
C VAL A 224 11.93 6.99 24.22
N ASN A 225 13.14 7.23 23.73
CA ASN A 225 13.39 7.55 22.32
C ASN A 225 13.06 6.38 21.38
N ALA A 226 13.22 5.13 21.81
CA ALA A 226 12.82 3.96 21.05
C ALA A 226 11.30 3.81 20.93
N GLU A 227 10.57 4.21 21.97
CA GLU A 227 9.11 4.20 21.99
C GLU A 227 8.51 5.31 21.12
N ILE A 228 9.03 6.53 21.24
CA ILE A 228 8.45 7.71 20.57
C ILE A 228 9.01 7.86 19.15
N HIS A 229 10.29 7.56 18.94
CA HIS A 229 11.02 7.90 17.72
C HIS A 229 11.81 6.71 17.16
N GLY A 230 11.16 5.54 17.07
CA GLY A 230 11.81 4.28 16.71
C GLY A 230 12.65 4.33 15.42
N HIS A 231 12.25 5.13 14.42
CA HIS A 231 13.02 5.32 13.18
C HIS A 231 14.42 5.89 13.44
N THR A 232 14.50 7.14 13.90
CA THR A 232 15.77 7.84 14.14
C THR A 232 16.61 7.16 15.21
N THR A 233 15.97 6.64 16.26
CA THR A 233 16.66 5.91 17.33
C THR A 233 17.34 4.65 16.78
N SER A 234 16.69 3.89 15.89
CA SER A 234 17.31 2.68 15.31
C SER A 234 18.55 2.99 14.46
N MET A 235 18.58 4.13 13.75
CA MET A 235 19.69 4.47 12.86
C MET A 235 20.91 5.04 13.61
N THR A 236 20.66 5.71 14.74
CA THR A 236 21.66 6.44 15.53
C THR A 236 21.97 5.77 16.88
N PHE A 237 21.50 4.54 17.08
CA PHE A 237 21.56 3.85 18.36
C PHE A 237 22.99 3.72 18.93
N GLU A 238 23.99 3.51 18.07
CA GLU A 238 25.39 3.41 18.48
C GLU A 238 25.93 4.65 19.20
N ASN A 239 25.31 5.83 18.97
CA ASN A 239 25.74 7.09 19.55
C ASN A 239 25.41 7.21 21.04
N TYR A 240 24.51 6.37 21.56
CA TYR A 240 24.23 6.34 23.00
C TYR A 240 25.39 5.78 23.83
N GLY A 241 26.33 5.06 23.20
CA GLY A 241 27.51 4.51 23.89
C GLY A 241 27.21 3.46 24.97
N ILE A 242 25.99 2.91 24.99
CA ILE A 242 25.56 1.89 25.95
C ILE A 242 26.35 0.60 25.70
N LYS A 243 26.92 0.02 26.77
CA LYS A 243 27.69 -1.23 26.69
C LYS A 243 27.01 -2.40 27.41
N ASP A 244 26.09 -2.09 28.32
CA ASP A 244 25.31 -3.08 29.05
C ASP A 244 24.44 -3.92 28.11
N GLN A 245 24.71 -5.22 28.04
CA GLN A 245 24.04 -6.11 27.09
C GLN A 245 22.54 -6.28 27.37
N GLU A 246 22.12 -6.27 28.63
CA GLU A 246 20.71 -6.42 28.97
C GLU A 246 19.91 -5.19 28.52
N ALA A 247 20.46 -3.98 28.70
CA ALA A 247 19.90 -2.74 28.21
C ALA A 247 19.84 -2.68 26.68
N LEU A 248 20.94 -3.05 26.00
CA LEU A 248 20.98 -3.11 24.53
C LEU A 248 19.86 -4.01 23.98
N VAL A 249 19.68 -5.19 24.58
CA VAL A 249 18.63 -6.14 24.22
C VAL A 249 17.24 -5.57 24.52
N ALA A 250 17.03 -4.98 25.69
CA ALA A 250 15.74 -4.39 26.05
C ALA A 250 15.32 -3.29 25.07
N ILE A 251 16.24 -2.40 24.70
CA ILE A 251 15.96 -1.31 23.75
C ILE A 251 15.73 -1.86 22.34
N ALA A 252 16.54 -2.81 21.88
CA ALA A 252 16.35 -3.45 20.58
C ALA A 252 14.99 -4.16 20.46
N LYS A 253 14.49 -4.76 21.56
CA LYS A 253 13.13 -5.34 21.59
C LYS A 253 12.04 -4.28 21.48
N ILE A 254 12.21 -3.10 22.07
CA ILE A 254 11.27 -1.97 21.91
C ILE A 254 11.27 -1.54 20.43
N LEU A 255 12.45 -1.29 19.87
CA LEU A 255 12.61 -0.84 18.49
C LEU A 255 12.09 -1.86 17.48
N ALA A 256 12.29 -3.17 17.72
CA ALA A 256 11.74 -4.21 16.87
C ALA A 256 10.21 -4.20 16.80
N ARG A 257 9.53 -3.64 17.81
CA ARG A 257 8.07 -3.47 17.84
C ARG A 257 7.62 -2.15 17.23
N THR A 258 8.34 -1.06 17.50
CA THR A 258 7.92 0.29 17.06
C THR A 258 8.42 0.64 15.67
N ASN A 259 9.53 0.06 15.23
CA ASN A 259 10.14 0.28 13.93
C ASN A 259 10.91 -0.99 13.47
N PRO A 260 10.20 -2.06 13.07
CA PRO A 260 10.83 -3.33 12.71
C PRO A 260 11.84 -3.19 11.57
N LEU A 261 11.54 -2.41 10.54
CA LEU A 261 12.43 -2.26 9.36
C LEU A 261 13.73 -1.53 9.70
N GLY A 262 13.68 -0.39 10.39
CA GLY A 262 14.90 0.33 10.74
C GLY A 262 15.75 -0.46 11.75
N THR A 263 15.10 -1.18 12.67
CA THR A 263 15.79 -2.11 13.60
C THR A 263 16.50 -3.21 12.84
N ALA A 264 15.82 -3.89 11.91
CA ALA A 264 16.41 -4.99 11.16
C ALA A 264 17.55 -4.54 10.24
N ARG A 265 17.41 -3.38 9.58
CA ARG A 265 18.46 -2.77 8.74
C ARG A 265 19.69 -2.38 9.56
N SER A 266 19.49 -1.84 10.75
CA SER A 266 20.57 -1.34 11.61
C SER A 266 21.03 -2.34 12.66
N PHE A 267 20.55 -3.59 12.63
CA PHE A 267 20.69 -4.53 13.75
C PHE A 267 22.15 -4.77 14.19
N ARG A 268 23.09 -4.76 13.24
CA ARG A 268 24.53 -4.92 13.53
C ARG A 268 25.11 -3.80 14.41
N LYS A 269 24.50 -2.61 14.41
CA LYS A 269 24.90 -1.46 15.22
C LYS A 269 24.49 -1.56 16.69
N PHE A 270 23.67 -2.56 17.04
CA PHE A 270 23.26 -2.79 18.43
C PHE A 270 24.32 -3.53 19.24
N PHE A 271 25.33 -4.12 18.58
CA PHE A 271 26.42 -4.86 19.24
C PHE A 271 25.95 -5.94 20.24
N ILE A 272 24.80 -6.56 19.98
CA ILE A 272 24.25 -7.66 20.79
C ILE A 272 25.08 -8.92 20.52
N GLN A 273 25.68 -9.47 21.57
CA GLN A 273 26.67 -10.54 21.44
C GLN A 273 26.07 -11.94 21.47
N ARG A 274 25.05 -12.17 22.32
CA ARG A 274 24.46 -13.49 22.53
C ARG A 274 23.50 -13.82 21.39
N GLU A 275 23.67 -14.99 20.79
CA GLU A 275 22.84 -15.41 19.65
C GLU A 275 21.38 -15.58 20.05
N GLU A 276 21.12 -16.03 21.26
CA GLU A 276 19.76 -16.22 21.81
C GLU A 276 18.97 -14.91 21.82
N ASP A 277 19.59 -13.80 22.20
CA ASP A 277 18.96 -12.48 22.19
C ASP A 277 18.68 -12.01 20.76
N ARG A 278 19.62 -12.24 19.83
CA ARG A 278 19.44 -11.90 18.40
C ARG A 278 18.28 -12.68 17.80
N ILE A 279 18.16 -13.96 18.14
CA ILE A 279 17.03 -14.81 17.74
C ILE A 279 15.71 -14.25 18.30
N GLU A 280 15.67 -13.90 19.59
CA GLU A 280 14.45 -13.37 20.21
C GLU A 280 14.01 -12.07 19.54
N ILE A 281 14.93 -11.16 19.26
CA ILE A 281 14.61 -9.89 18.60
C ILE A 281 14.17 -10.13 17.15
N ALA A 282 14.84 -11.03 16.41
CA ALA A 282 14.42 -11.39 15.06
C ALA A 282 13.00 -11.99 15.03
N LYS A 283 12.64 -12.81 16.02
CA LYS A 283 11.27 -13.32 16.17
C LYS A 283 10.25 -12.20 16.43
N ILE A 284 10.59 -11.23 17.29
CA ILE A 284 9.74 -10.05 17.52
C ILE A 284 9.57 -9.26 16.22
N THR A 285 10.66 -8.95 15.52
CA THR A 285 10.60 -8.27 14.23
C THR A 285 9.74 -9.04 13.24
N ALA A 286 9.91 -10.36 13.11
CA ALA A 286 9.13 -11.20 12.20
C ALA A 286 7.63 -11.23 12.55
N SER A 287 7.29 -11.18 13.84
CA SER A 287 5.90 -11.16 14.30
C SER A 287 5.19 -9.82 14.08
N VAL A 288 5.94 -8.74 13.89
CA VAL A 288 5.42 -7.39 13.67
C VAL A 288 5.50 -7.00 12.19
N SER A 289 6.52 -7.47 11.48
CA SER A 289 6.70 -7.30 10.04
C SER A 289 7.61 -8.41 9.49
N GLY A 290 6.99 -9.43 8.91
CA GLY A 290 7.63 -10.57 8.27
C GLY A 290 8.51 -10.16 7.09
N SER A 291 8.11 -9.13 6.33
CA SER A 291 8.90 -8.55 5.24
C SER A 291 10.19 -7.87 5.74
N ALA A 292 10.10 -7.06 6.81
CA ALA A 292 11.27 -6.44 7.42
C ALA A 292 12.27 -7.47 7.96
N ALA A 293 11.78 -8.47 8.69
CA ALA A 293 12.62 -9.55 9.20
C ALA A 293 13.30 -10.34 8.08
N THR A 294 12.55 -10.68 7.03
CA THR A 294 13.05 -11.50 5.93
C THR A 294 14.06 -10.77 5.05
N SER A 295 13.80 -9.51 4.71
CA SER A 295 14.73 -8.70 3.90
C SER A 295 16.08 -8.46 4.60
N CYS A 296 16.09 -8.46 5.93
CA CYS A 296 17.25 -8.13 6.74
C CYS A 296 17.75 -9.30 7.62
N ILE A 297 17.30 -10.54 7.39
CA ILE A 297 17.62 -11.66 8.30
C ILE A 297 19.13 -11.88 8.49
N LYS A 298 19.93 -11.63 7.44
CA LYS A 298 21.40 -11.73 7.47
C LYS A 298 22.06 -10.69 8.38
N ASN A 299 21.35 -9.64 8.79
CA ASN A 299 21.87 -8.64 9.72
C ASN A 299 21.87 -9.13 11.17
N TYR A 300 21.01 -10.10 11.51
CA TYR A 300 20.97 -10.71 12.83
C TYR A 300 22.10 -11.72 13.07
N ASP A 301 22.79 -12.19 12.01
CA ASP A 301 23.92 -13.13 12.10
C ASP A 301 23.58 -14.40 12.93
N ILE A 302 22.37 -14.92 12.72
CA ILE A 302 21.88 -16.16 13.34
C ILE A 302 22.43 -17.35 12.54
N LYS A 303 23.05 -18.28 13.25
CA LYS A 303 23.70 -19.48 12.71
C LYS A 303 22.91 -20.74 12.99
N ASP A 304 22.10 -20.75 14.05
CA ASP A 304 21.19 -21.88 14.35
C ASP A 304 20.13 -22.04 13.23
N PRO A 305 20.19 -23.14 12.43
CA PRO A 305 19.23 -23.37 11.37
C PRO A 305 17.80 -23.56 11.92
N SER A 306 17.64 -24.11 13.12
CA SER A 306 16.32 -24.30 13.73
C SER A 306 15.67 -22.96 14.06
N ALA A 307 16.45 -22.01 14.58
CA ALA A 307 15.99 -20.66 14.84
C ALA A 307 15.56 -19.94 13.54
N LEU A 308 16.34 -20.07 12.47
CA LEU A 308 15.99 -19.49 11.15
C LEU A 308 14.67 -20.06 10.61
N VAL A 309 14.43 -21.37 10.76
CA VAL A 309 13.14 -21.99 10.39
C VAL A 309 12.00 -21.38 11.20
N GLN A 310 12.16 -21.24 12.52
CA GLN A 310 11.12 -20.66 13.37
C GLN A 310 10.82 -19.20 12.99
N ILE A 311 11.85 -18.40 12.72
CA ILE A 311 11.68 -17.00 12.30
C ILE A 311 10.96 -16.92 10.95
N ALA A 312 11.36 -17.74 9.98
CA ALA A 312 10.72 -17.78 8.66
C ALA A 312 9.23 -18.18 8.76
N LYS A 313 8.89 -19.14 9.62
CA LYS A 313 7.49 -19.52 9.88
C LYS A 313 6.68 -18.38 10.49
N ILE A 314 7.23 -17.67 11.47
CA ILE A 314 6.57 -16.50 12.09
C ILE A 314 6.37 -15.41 11.03
N ALA A 315 7.41 -15.11 10.24
CA ALA A 315 7.35 -14.13 9.17
C ALA A 315 6.30 -14.50 8.11
N ALA A 316 6.19 -15.78 7.74
CA ALA A 316 5.25 -16.24 6.72
C ALA A 316 3.80 -16.18 7.19
N ALA A 317 3.57 -16.40 8.49
CA ALA A 317 2.25 -16.27 9.10
C ALA A 317 1.80 -14.80 9.18
N GLU A 318 2.74 -13.86 9.22
CA GLU A 318 2.46 -12.41 9.23
C GLU A 318 2.33 -11.86 7.80
N SER A 319 3.33 -12.09 6.94
CA SER A 319 3.40 -11.61 5.56
C SER A 319 3.87 -12.72 4.61
N GLY A 320 2.91 -13.40 3.98
CA GLY A 320 3.19 -14.47 3.00
C GLY A 320 3.90 -13.95 1.76
N GLU A 321 3.62 -12.72 1.33
CA GLU A 321 4.25 -12.07 0.18
C GLU A 321 5.74 -11.80 0.41
N GLY A 322 6.08 -11.02 1.45
CA GLY A 322 7.46 -10.64 1.71
C GLY A 322 8.36 -11.84 2.00
N VAL A 323 7.81 -12.91 2.59
CA VAL A 323 8.55 -14.16 2.74
C VAL A 323 8.72 -14.88 1.42
N SER A 324 7.69 -14.98 0.57
CA SER A 324 7.78 -15.72 -0.70
C SER A 324 8.75 -15.08 -1.69
N GLU A 325 8.79 -13.75 -1.74
CA GLU A 325 9.75 -13.03 -2.58
C GLU A 325 11.21 -13.30 -2.13
N LEU A 326 11.45 -13.38 -0.82
CA LEU A 326 12.80 -13.32 -0.24
C LEU A 326 13.20 -14.57 0.57
N ILE A 327 12.49 -15.69 0.42
CA ILE A 327 12.68 -16.92 1.21
C ILE A 327 14.13 -17.45 1.17
N GLN A 328 14.82 -17.24 0.05
CA GLN A 328 16.20 -17.66 -0.16
C GLN A 328 17.19 -17.00 0.84
N ASN A 329 16.82 -15.88 1.46
CA ASN A 329 17.67 -15.22 2.45
C ASN A 329 17.90 -16.07 3.71
N TYR A 330 16.99 -16.98 4.04
CA TYR A 330 17.08 -17.81 5.24
C TYR A 330 17.99 -19.05 5.09
N SER A 331 18.42 -19.41 3.86
CA SER A 331 19.24 -20.62 3.61
C SER A 331 18.63 -21.92 4.20
N LEU A 332 17.31 -22.08 4.10
CA LEU A 332 16.57 -23.19 4.70
C LEU A 332 16.77 -24.51 3.94
N SER A 333 16.64 -25.63 4.65
CA SER A 333 16.51 -26.95 4.02
C SER A 333 15.21 -27.05 3.20
N GLU A 334 15.16 -27.97 2.24
CA GLU A 334 13.96 -28.20 1.42
C GLU A 334 12.71 -28.44 2.27
N SER A 335 12.80 -29.34 3.27
CA SER A 335 11.68 -29.63 4.18
C SER A 335 11.14 -28.39 4.90
N ALA A 336 12.03 -27.49 5.34
CA ALA A 336 11.63 -26.25 5.99
C ALA A 336 11.01 -25.26 5.00
N ARG A 337 11.52 -25.17 3.76
CA ARG A 337 10.91 -24.34 2.71
C ARG A 337 9.49 -24.80 2.39
N ILE A 338 9.23 -26.11 2.37
CA ILE A 338 7.88 -26.66 2.18
C ILE A 338 6.94 -26.19 3.31
N GLU A 339 7.36 -26.30 4.56
CA GLU A 339 6.53 -25.88 5.70
C GLU A 339 6.24 -24.37 5.68
N VAL A 340 7.25 -23.55 5.37
CA VAL A 340 7.09 -22.10 5.24
C VAL A 340 6.17 -21.74 4.07
N ALA A 341 6.32 -22.40 2.91
CA ALA A 341 5.46 -22.19 1.74
C ALA A 341 3.98 -22.48 2.05
N LYS A 342 3.70 -23.55 2.80
CA LYS A 342 2.33 -23.89 3.22
C LYS A 342 1.72 -22.82 4.13
N ILE A 343 2.50 -22.32 5.10
CA ILE A 343 2.05 -21.24 5.98
C ILE A 343 1.80 -19.95 5.18
N ALA A 344 2.75 -19.58 4.32
CA ALA A 344 2.62 -18.40 3.47
C ALA A 344 1.41 -18.51 2.53
N ALA A 345 1.16 -19.67 1.91
CA ALA A 345 0.00 -19.89 1.04
C ALA A 345 -1.34 -19.79 1.77
N ALA A 346 -1.37 -20.23 3.03
CA ALA A 346 -2.56 -20.07 3.87
C ALA A 346 -2.82 -18.61 4.26
N GLN A 347 -1.77 -17.77 4.26
CA GLN A 347 -1.87 -16.34 4.54
C GLN A 347 -2.22 -15.53 3.27
N SER A 348 -1.51 -15.75 2.16
CA SER A 348 -1.71 -15.08 0.87
C SER A 348 -1.39 -16.04 -0.27
N GLY A 349 -2.44 -16.69 -0.78
CA GLY A 349 -2.36 -17.65 -1.88
C GLY A 349 -1.94 -17.00 -3.20
N GLU A 350 -2.32 -15.74 -3.44
CA GLU A 350 -1.92 -14.99 -4.63
C GLU A 350 -0.41 -14.74 -4.66
N ALA A 351 0.14 -14.12 -3.63
CA ALA A 351 1.55 -13.79 -3.57
C ALA A 351 2.45 -15.04 -3.60
N VAL A 352 2.07 -16.10 -2.88
CA VAL A 352 2.83 -17.36 -2.92
C VAL A 352 2.78 -18.00 -4.30
N SER A 353 1.64 -17.91 -4.99
CA SER A 353 1.53 -18.42 -6.35
C SER A 353 2.40 -17.65 -7.33
N GLU A 354 2.52 -16.34 -7.14
CA GLU A 354 3.41 -15.50 -7.94
C GLU A 354 4.90 -15.89 -7.77
N TYR A 355 5.32 -16.19 -6.54
CA TYR A 355 6.71 -16.45 -6.17
C TYR A 355 7.04 -17.91 -5.86
N ILE A 356 6.19 -18.86 -6.23
CA ILE A 356 6.31 -20.28 -5.84
C ILE A 356 7.67 -20.90 -6.21
N GLN A 357 8.29 -20.42 -7.30
CA GLN A 357 9.58 -20.91 -7.79
C GLN A 357 10.74 -20.58 -6.84
N ASN A 358 10.64 -19.50 -6.04
CA ASN A 358 11.68 -19.09 -5.10
C ASN A 358 11.88 -20.12 -3.97
N TYR A 359 10.85 -20.93 -3.68
CA TYR A 359 10.92 -21.97 -2.66
C TYR A 359 11.77 -23.18 -3.08
N GLU A 360 12.02 -23.40 -4.38
CA GLU A 360 12.82 -24.53 -4.88
C GLU A 360 12.41 -25.87 -4.24
N ILE A 361 11.10 -26.15 -4.26
CA ILE A 361 10.48 -27.34 -3.67
C ILE A 361 10.05 -28.33 -4.77
N PRO A 362 10.01 -29.64 -4.48
CA PRO A 362 9.60 -30.65 -5.46
C PRO A 362 8.13 -30.49 -5.88
N GLU A 363 7.78 -31.03 -7.04
CA GLU A 363 6.43 -30.96 -7.61
C GLU A 363 5.35 -31.42 -6.63
N SER A 364 5.58 -32.52 -5.91
CA SER A 364 4.62 -33.05 -4.92
C SER A 364 4.27 -32.00 -3.85
N ALA A 365 5.26 -31.25 -3.36
CA ALA A 365 5.03 -30.18 -2.40
C ALA A 365 4.38 -28.95 -3.03
N ARG A 366 4.73 -28.61 -4.28
CA ARG A 366 4.06 -27.53 -5.03
C ARG A 366 2.57 -27.79 -5.20
N ILE A 367 2.15 -29.04 -5.44
CA ILE A 367 0.74 -29.42 -5.52
C ILE A 367 0.02 -29.15 -4.19
N GLU A 368 0.62 -29.53 -3.06
CA GLU A 368 0.02 -29.27 -1.74
C GLU A 368 -0.09 -27.77 -1.44
N VAL A 369 0.94 -26.99 -1.76
CA VAL A 369 0.93 -25.53 -1.62
C VAL A 369 -0.12 -24.90 -2.54
N ALA A 370 -0.24 -25.36 -3.79
CA ALA A 370 -1.23 -24.86 -4.74
C ALA A 370 -2.67 -25.09 -4.25
N LYS A 371 -2.94 -26.25 -3.65
CA LYS A 371 -4.27 -26.56 -3.08
C LYS A 371 -4.61 -25.63 -1.92
N ILE A 372 -3.64 -25.32 -1.05
CA ILE A 372 -3.82 -24.35 0.04
C ILE A 372 -4.06 -22.95 -0.54
N ALA A 373 -3.23 -22.52 -1.50
CA ALA A 373 -3.37 -21.24 -2.17
C ALA A 373 -4.72 -21.10 -2.88
N ALA A 374 -5.20 -22.14 -3.54
CA ALA A 374 -6.51 -22.17 -4.20
C ALA A 374 -7.68 -22.04 -3.23
N ALA A 375 -7.58 -22.68 -2.06
CA ALA A 375 -8.59 -22.55 -1.01
C ALA A 375 -8.58 -21.15 -0.37
N GLN A 376 -7.46 -20.43 -0.42
CA GLN A 376 -7.31 -19.08 0.11
C GLN A 376 -7.70 -18.00 -0.91
N SER A 377 -7.24 -18.11 -2.16
CA SER A 377 -7.50 -17.17 -3.26
C SER A 377 -7.53 -17.91 -4.60
N GLY A 378 -8.74 -18.22 -5.06
CA GLY A 378 -9.05 -18.87 -6.34
C GLY A 378 -8.59 -18.01 -7.53
N LYS A 379 -8.77 -16.69 -7.44
CA LYS A 379 -8.23 -15.75 -8.44
C LYS A 379 -6.70 -15.81 -8.52
N GLY A 380 -6.03 -15.68 -7.38
CA GLY A 380 -4.57 -15.62 -7.30
C GLY A 380 -3.90 -16.87 -7.86
N ILE A 381 -4.37 -18.05 -7.44
CA ILE A 381 -3.84 -19.31 -7.99
C ILE A 381 -4.12 -19.42 -9.50
N SER A 382 -5.31 -19.03 -9.96
CA SER A 382 -5.69 -19.18 -11.37
C SER A 382 -4.86 -18.27 -12.28
N MET A 383 -4.46 -17.09 -11.78
CA MET A 383 -3.58 -16.18 -12.49
C MET A 383 -2.17 -16.75 -12.71
N PHE A 384 -1.68 -17.59 -11.80
CA PHE A 384 -0.28 -18.04 -11.73
C PHE A 384 -0.11 -19.57 -11.72
N ILE A 385 -1.13 -20.34 -12.07
CA ILE A 385 -1.09 -21.81 -12.02
C ILE A 385 0.02 -22.41 -12.90
N ASP A 386 0.36 -21.74 -13.99
CA ASP A 386 1.46 -22.10 -14.88
C ASP A 386 2.83 -22.08 -14.18
N LYS A 387 3.03 -21.21 -13.18
CA LYS A 387 4.28 -21.13 -12.42
C LYS A 387 4.56 -22.36 -11.55
N TYR A 388 3.53 -23.14 -11.23
CA TYR A 388 3.65 -24.34 -10.39
C TYR A 388 4.29 -25.52 -11.11
N HIS A 389 4.26 -25.59 -12.44
CA HIS A 389 4.81 -26.70 -13.24
C HIS A 389 4.39 -28.07 -12.69
N VAL A 390 3.07 -28.30 -12.61
CA VAL A 390 2.45 -29.54 -12.11
C VAL A 390 1.67 -30.25 -13.22
N SER A 391 1.47 -31.56 -13.07
CA SER A 391 0.67 -32.37 -13.99
C SER A 391 -0.74 -31.81 -14.25
N GLU A 392 -1.34 -32.18 -15.39
CA GLU A 392 -2.74 -31.86 -15.68
C GLU A 392 -3.71 -32.40 -14.63
N SER A 393 -3.50 -33.63 -14.13
CA SER A 393 -4.33 -34.20 -13.06
C SER A 393 -4.32 -33.34 -11.79
N ALA A 394 -3.16 -32.81 -11.40
CA ALA A 394 -3.08 -31.89 -10.27
C ALA A 394 -3.75 -30.55 -10.57
N ARG A 395 -3.58 -30.00 -11.78
CA ARG A 395 -4.26 -28.76 -12.22
C ARG A 395 -5.77 -28.88 -12.17
N ILE A 396 -6.34 -30.04 -12.53
CA ILE A 396 -7.78 -30.33 -12.41
C ILE A 396 -8.23 -30.24 -10.95
N GLU A 397 -7.52 -30.89 -10.03
CA GLU A 397 -7.87 -30.85 -8.60
C GLU A 397 -7.78 -29.43 -8.02
N ILE A 398 -6.74 -28.68 -8.40
CA ILE A 398 -6.53 -27.28 -7.98
C ILE A 398 -7.64 -26.38 -8.56
N ALA A 399 -8.00 -26.55 -9.84
CA ALA A 399 -9.05 -25.79 -10.50
C ALA A 399 -10.41 -25.99 -9.84
N LYS A 400 -10.73 -27.22 -9.41
CA LYS A 400 -11.97 -27.50 -8.68
C LYS A 400 -12.03 -26.75 -7.34
N ILE A 401 -10.92 -26.71 -6.60
CA ILE A 401 -10.83 -25.95 -5.35
C ILE A 401 -10.96 -24.45 -5.62
N ALA A 402 -10.22 -23.93 -6.61
CA ALA A 402 -10.26 -22.53 -6.99
C ALA A 402 -11.66 -22.10 -7.45
N ALA A 403 -12.34 -22.92 -8.26
CA ALA A 403 -13.70 -22.66 -8.74
C ALA A 403 -14.73 -22.65 -7.61
N ALA A 404 -14.55 -23.49 -6.59
CA ALA A 404 -15.42 -23.48 -5.41
C ALA A 404 -15.21 -22.23 -4.54
N GLN A 405 -14.01 -21.65 -4.55
CA GLN A 405 -13.67 -20.44 -3.79
C GLN A 405 -14.07 -19.16 -4.54
N ASP A 406 -13.67 -19.02 -5.81
CA ASP A 406 -13.96 -17.89 -6.70
C ASP A 406 -14.20 -18.42 -8.12
N GLY A 407 -15.46 -18.77 -8.39
CA GLY A 407 -15.88 -19.37 -9.65
C GLY A 407 -15.69 -18.43 -10.84
N LEU A 408 -16.05 -17.15 -10.66
CA LEU A 408 -15.92 -16.15 -11.72
C LEU A 408 -14.47 -15.97 -12.15
N ALA A 409 -13.54 -15.72 -11.21
CA ALA A 409 -12.13 -15.55 -11.57
C ALA A 409 -11.54 -16.84 -12.16
N THR A 410 -11.90 -18.01 -11.62
CA THR A 410 -11.44 -19.29 -12.16
C THR A 410 -11.91 -19.47 -13.61
N SER A 411 -13.16 -19.10 -13.94
CA SER A 411 -13.68 -19.16 -15.32
C SER A 411 -12.93 -18.23 -16.27
N VAL A 412 -12.52 -17.04 -15.81
CA VAL A 412 -11.73 -16.09 -16.61
C VAL A 412 -10.38 -16.68 -16.99
N TYR A 413 -9.76 -17.41 -16.07
CA TYR A 413 -8.41 -17.96 -16.23
C TYR A 413 -8.37 -19.46 -16.54
N ILE A 414 -9.50 -20.10 -16.84
CA ILE A 414 -9.57 -21.56 -17.01
C ILE A 414 -8.57 -22.08 -18.05
N LYS A 415 -8.34 -21.32 -19.13
CA LYS A 415 -7.37 -21.68 -20.18
C LYS A 415 -5.92 -21.76 -19.66
N LYS A 416 -5.56 -21.02 -18.60
CA LYS A 416 -4.22 -21.11 -17.98
C LYS A 416 -3.97 -22.45 -17.31
N TYR A 417 -5.02 -23.15 -16.88
CA TYR A 417 -4.87 -24.50 -16.33
C TYR A 417 -4.49 -25.54 -17.39
N GLY A 418 -4.66 -25.24 -18.69
CA GLY A 418 -4.28 -26.15 -19.78
C GLY A 418 -4.88 -27.56 -19.62
N ILE A 419 -6.14 -27.63 -19.21
CA ILE A 419 -6.92 -28.87 -19.05
C ILE A 419 -7.54 -29.19 -20.41
N THR A 420 -7.34 -30.43 -20.86
CA THR A 420 -7.85 -30.96 -22.13
C THR A 420 -8.93 -32.02 -21.92
N ASP A 421 -9.01 -32.59 -20.72
CA ASP A 421 -10.08 -33.52 -20.33
C ASP A 421 -11.43 -32.80 -20.26
N GLN A 422 -12.30 -33.10 -21.22
CA GLN A 422 -13.66 -32.56 -21.33
C GLN A 422 -14.52 -32.90 -20.10
N THR A 423 -14.36 -34.09 -19.50
CA THR A 423 -15.12 -34.48 -18.31
C THR A 423 -14.74 -33.57 -17.14
N ALA A 424 -13.44 -33.31 -16.97
CA ALA A 424 -12.94 -32.43 -15.92
C ALA A 424 -13.38 -30.98 -16.13
N LEU A 425 -13.35 -30.47 -17.38
CA LEU A 425 -13.83 -29.12 -17.72
C LEU A 425 -15.31 -28.96 -17.40
N VAL A 426 -16.14 -29.95 -17.73
CA VAL A 426 -17.57 -29.97 -17.38
C VAL A 426 -17.77 -29.94 -15.87
N GLU A 427 -17.03 -30.75 -15.11
CA GLU A 427 -17.12 -30.75 -13.65
C GLU A 427 -16.73 -29.40 -13.03
N ILE A 428 -15.65 -28.78 -13.51
CA ILE A 428 -15.23 -27.44 -13.04
C ILE A 428 -16.27 -26.38 -13.40
N ALA A 429 -16.81 -26.41 -14.63
CA ALA A 429 -17.85 -25.47 -15.07
C ALA A 429 -19.13 -25.59 -14.25
N LYS A 430 -19.52 -26.81 -13.85
CA LYS A 430 -20.66 -27.03 -12.93
C LYS A 430 -20.40 -26.41 -11.55
N ILE A 431 -19.17 -26.51 -11.03
CA ILE A 431 -18.78 -25.86 -9.76
C ILE A 431 -18.86 -24.35 -9.89
N VAL A 432 -18.32 -23.78 -10.99
CA VAL A 432 -18.40 -22.33 -11.26
C VAL A 432 -19.86 -21.87 -11.35
N ALA A 433 -20.69 -22.58 -12.12
CA ALA A 433 -22.11 -22.26 -12.26
C ALA A 433 -22.84 -22.25 -10.93
N ALA A 434 -22.57 -23.24 -10.08
CA ALA A 434 -23.18 -23.32 -8.75
C ALA A 434 -22.69 -22.20 -7.80
N GLN A 435 -21.46 -21.73 -7.97
CA GLN A 435 -20.86 -20.71 -7.10
C GLN A 435 -21.33 -19.29 -7.47
N THR A 436 -21.17 -18.90 -8.74
CA THR A 436 -21.44 -17.52 -9.20
C THR A 436 -22.74 -17.37 -9.98
N GLY A 437 -23.15 -18.37 -10.78
CA GLY A 437 -24.26 -18.25 -11.74
C GLY A 437 -23.96 -17.33 -12.93
N ASN A 438 -23.26 -16.22 -12.70
CA ASN A 438 -22.81 -15.28 -13.71
C ASN A 438 -21.41 -15.62 -14.23
N PHE A 439 -21.30 -16.31 -15.36
CA PHE A 439 -20.04 -16.54 -16.06
C PHE A 439 -20.25 -16.90 -17.54
N SER A 440 -19.15 -16.87 -18.30
CA SER A 440 -19.12 -17.22 -19.73
C SER A 440 -18.68 -18.67 -19.92
N LEU A 441 -19.53 -19.49 -20.53
CA LEU A 441 -19.21 -20.90 -20.79
C LEU A 441 -18.26 -21.08 -21.97
N GLU A 442 -18.20 -20.13 -22.90
CA GLU A 442 -17.34 -20.15 -24.08
C GLU A 442 -15.87 -20.41 -23.73
N ARG A 443 -15.41 -19.93 -22.57
CA ARG A 443 -14.02 -20.08 -22.12
C ARG A 443 -13.62 -21.51 -21.79
N PHE A 444 -14.58 -22.39 -21.51
CA PHE A 444 -14.31 -23.78 -21.16
C PHE A 444 -14.16 -24.69 -22.38
N ASP A 445 -14.50 -24.22 -23.58
CA ASP A 445 -14.43 -25.01 -24.82
C ASP A 445 -15.13 -26.39 -24.70
N ILE A 446 -16.32 -26.42 -24.06
CA ILE A 446 -17.12 -27.66 -23.86
C ILE A 446 -17.83 -28.06 -25.15
N GLU A 447 -17.49 -29.23 -25.67
CA GLU A 447 -17.96 -29.70 -26.99
C GLU A 447 -19.41 -30.20 -26.97
N ASN A 448 -19.79 -30.94 -25.92
CA ASN A 448 -21.10 -31.59 -25.82
C ASN A 448 -22.19 -30.60 -25.38
N GLU A 449 -23.21 -30.41 -26.23
CA GLU A 449 -24.34 -29.52 -25.96
C GLU A 449 -25.15 -29.94 -24.73
N ALA A 450 -25.31 -31.25 -24.47
CA ALA A 450 -26.03 -31.73 -23.30
C ALA A 450 -25.35 -31.32 -21.98
N ASP A 451 -24.02 -31.28 -21.96
CA ASP A 451 -23.26 -30.78 -20.81
C ASP A 451 -23.41 -29.27 -20.65
N ARG A 452 -23.39 -28.51 -21.75
CA ARG A 452 -23.65 -27.06 -21.73
C ARG A 452 -25.04 -26.73 -21.20
N ILE A 453 -26.07 -27.49 -21.63
CA ILE A 453 -27.44 -27.38 -21.11
C ILE A 453 -27.47 -27.66 -19.60
N ALA A 454 -26.82 -28.74 -19.15
CA ALA A 454 -26.79 -29.08 -17.72
C ALA A 454 -26.13 -27.98 -16.87
N ILE A 455 -25.05 -27.37 -17.38
CA ILE A 455 -24.34 -26.27 -16.72
C ILE A 455 -25.22 -25.01 -16.71
N ALA A 456 -25.87 -24.67 -17.82
CA ALA A 456 -26.76 -23.51 -17.93
C ALA A 456 -27.94 -23.59 -16.96
N LYS A 457 -28.52 -24.79 -16.75
CA LYS A 457 -29.57 -24.99 -15.75
C LYS A 457 -29.08 -24.74 -14.32
N ILE A 458 -27.87 -25.17 -13.99
CA ILE A 458 -27.27 -24.90 -12.68
C ILE A 458 -27.02 -23.39 -12.51
N ALA A 459 -26.51 -22.73 -13.54
CA ALA A 459 -26.28 -21.29 -13.53
C ALA A 459 -27.58 -20.50 -13.38
N ALA A 460 -28.62 -20.88 -14.13
CA ALA A 460 -29.94 -20.27 -14.08
C ALA A 460 -30.59 -20.42 -12.71
N ALA A 461 -30.45 -21.58 -12.06
CA ALA A 461 -30.95 -21.78 -10.70
C ALA A 461 -30.20 -20.93 -9.64
N ARG A 462 -28.99 -20.45 -9.96
CA ARG A 462 -28.16 -19.63 -9.07
C ARG A 462 -28.34 -18.13 -9.29
N ASP A 463 -28.33 -17.70 -10.54
CA ASP A 463 -28.48 -16.31 -10.99
C ASP A 463 -29.20 -16.32 -12.36
N GLY A 464 -30.53 -16.29 -12.29
CA GLY A 464 -31.40 -16.37 -13.46
C GLY A 464 -31.17 -15.22 -14.44
N LEU A 465 -31.09 -13.98 -13.95
CA LEU A 465 -30.92 -12.79 -14.78
C LEU A 465 -29.59 -12.83 -15.53
N ALA A 466 -28.47 -13.05 -14.83
CA ALA A 466 -27.17 -13.09 -15.48
C ALA A 466 -27.06 -14.25 -16.48
N THR A 467 -27.67 -15.40 -16.16
CA THR A 467 -27.72 -16.53 -17.10
C THR A 467 -28.50 -16.17 -18.36
N CYS A 468 -29.64 -15.48 -18.23
CA CYS A 468 -30.42 -15.01 -19.36
C CYS A 468 -29.65 -14.01 -20.24
N VAL A 469 -28.93 -13.06 -19.61
CA VAL A 469 -28.08 -12.09 -20.31
C VAL A 469 -27.00 -12.81 -21.12
N ASN A 470 -26.38 -13.83 -20.54
CA ASN A 470 -25.25 -14.55 -21.15
C ASN A 470 -25.67 -15.80 -21.94
N ILE A 471 -26.96 -16.05 -22.16
CA ILE A 471 -27.45 -17.34 -22.69
C ILE A 471 -26.84 -17.71 -24.05
N LYS A 472 -26.52 -16.71 -24.88
CA LYS A 472 -25.86 -16.90 -26.18
C LYS A 472 -24.45 -17.48 -26.05
N GLU A 473 -23.75 -17.16 -24.97
CA GLU A 473 -22.39 -17.65 -24.69
C GLU A 473 -22.37 -19.13 -24.29
N TYR A 474 -23.53 -19.72 -23.98
CA TYR A 474 -23.67 -21.16 -23.73
C TYR A 474 -23.76 -21.98 -25.02
N ASN A 475 -23.97 -21.34 -26.18
CA ASN A 475 -24.06 -22.00 -27.50
C ASN A 475 -25.01 -23.23 -27.48
N ILE A 476 -26.23 -23.02 -27.00
CA ILE A 476 -27.32 -24.01 -26.95
C ILE A 476 -28.28 -23.70 -28.09
N ASN A 477 -28.51 -24.70 -28.95
CA ASN A 477 -29.37 -24.62 -30.12
C ASN A 477 -30.70 -25.34 -29.92
N ASP A 478 -30.81 -26.23 -28.94
CA ASP A 478 -32.06 -26.90 -28.58
C ASP A 478 -33.08 -25.93 -27.94
N PRO A 479 -34.21 -25.62 -28.64
CA PRO A 479 -35.21 -24.67 -28.14
C PRO A 479 -35.92 -25.14 -26.87
N GLU A 480 -36.15 -26.45 -26.69
CA GLU A 480 -36.80 -26.96 -25.48
C GLU A 480 -35.87 -26.86 -24.29
N ALA A 481 -34.57 -27.11 -24.48
CA ALA A 481 -33.58 -26.91 -23.44
C ALA A 481 -33.47 -25.43 -23.02
N LEU A 482 -33.47 -24.50 -24.00
CA LEU A 482 -33.49 -23.06 -23.72
C LEU A 482 -34.72 -22.67 -22.89
N LYS A 483 -35.90 -23.16 -23.27
CA LYS A 483 -37.14 -22.95 -22.50
C LYS A 483 -37.02 -23.44 -21.06
N GLU A 484 -36.51 -24.66 -20.86
CA GLU A 484 -36.29 -25.20 -19.52
C GLU A 484 -35.30 -24.36 -18.70
N ILE A 485 -34.23 -23.84 -19.32
CA ILE A 485 -33.26 -22.95 -18.66
C ILE A 485 -33.91 -21.62 -18.25
N PHE A 486 -34.71 -21.01 -19.13
CA PHE A 486 -35.44 -19.78 -18.80
C PHE A 486 -36.44 -20.02 -17.67
N LEU A 487 -37.18 -21.13 -17.67
CA LEU A 487 -38.05 -21.51 -16.55
C LEU A 487 -37.28 -21.64 -15.23
N CYS A 488 -36.10 -22.29 -15.25
CA CYS A 488 -35.24 -22.35 -14.06
C CYS A 488 -34.78 -20.95 -13.60
N ALA A 489 -34.42 -20.07 -14.55
CA ALA A 489 -34.00 -18.71 -14.25
C ALA A 489 -35.12 -17.90 -13.58
N PHE A 490 -36.35 -18.02 -14.08
CA PHE A 490 -37.52 -17.37 -13.51
C PHE A 490 -37.86 -17.82 -12.09
N GLU A 491 -37.74 -19.12 -11.82
CA GLU A 491 -37.95 -19.66 -10.48
C GLU A 491 -36.94 -19.11 -9.47
N SER A 492 -35.75 -18.71 -9.93
CA SER A 492 -34.69 -18.15 -9.09
C SER A 492 -34.80 -16.63 -8.86
N ASP A 493 -35.36 -15.88 -9.82
CA ASP A 493 -35.39 -14.41 -9.78
C ASP A 493 -36.58 -13.82 -10.60
N SER A 494 -37.53 -13.20 -9.90
CA SER A 494 -38.71 -12.57 -10.50
C SER A 494 -38.39 -11.35 -11.38
N GLU A 495 -37.25 -10.69 -11.20
CA GLU A 495 -36.85 -9.53 -12.03
C GLU A 495 -36.42 -9.93 -13.45
N SER A 496 -36.15 -11.23 -13.69
CA SER A 496 -35.80 -11.76 -15.02
C SER A 496 -36.93 -11.62 -16.06
N LEU A 497 -38.16 -11.33 -15.64
CA LEU A 497 -39.35 -11.11 -16.48
C LEU A 497 -39.23 -9.94 -17.46
N GLU A 498 -38.58 -8.85 -17.08
CA GLU A 498 -38.45 -7.70 -17.98
C GLU A 498 -37.46 -7.99 -19.12
N TYR A 499 -36.43 -8.79 -18.87
CA TYR A 499 -35.40 -9.11 -19.85
C TYR A 499 -35.89 -10.09 -20.92
N LEU A 500 -36.71 -11.08 -20.55
CA LEU A 500 -37.27 -12.04 -21.51
C LEU A 500 -38.15 -11.38 -22.56
N ASN A 501 -38.88 -10.31 -22.21
CA ASN A 501 -39.69 -9.59 -23.18
C ASN A 501 -38.86 -8.88 -24.26
N ALA A 502 -37.61 -8.53 -23.95
CA ALA A 502 -36.70 -7.83 -24.85
C ALA A 502 -35.86 -8.77 -25.75
N VAL A 503 -35.58 -10.01 -25.32
CA VAL A 503 -34.53 -10.85 -25.95
C VAL A 503 -35.07 -12.11 -26.64
N ILE A 504 -36.25 -12.59 -26.30
CA ILE A 504 -36.82 -13.78 -26.96
C ILE A 504 -37.17 -13.44 -28.43
N PRO A 505 -36.72 -14.25 -29.42
CA PRO A 505 -37.15 -14.14 -30.81
C PRO A 505 -38.68 -14.27 -30.96
N GLU A 506 -39.31 -13.49 -31.84
CA GLU A 506 -40.78 -13.52 -31.99
C GLU A 506 -41.34 -14.91 -32.32
N GLU A 507 -40.56 -15.78 -32.97
CA GLU A 507 -41.00 -17.15 -33.28
C GLU A 507 -41.20 -18.02 -32.02
N VAL A 508 -40.51 -17.69 -30.92
CA VAL A 508 -40.67 -18.37 -29.60
C VAL A 508 -41.78 -17.71 -28.79
N LYS A 509 -42.06 -16.42 -29.00
CA LYS A 509 -43.20 -15.70 -28.39
C LYS A 509 -44.54 -16.18 -28.96
N ASP A 510 -44.60 -16.47 -30.26
CA ASP A 510 -45.81 -16.98 -30.94
C ASP A 510 -46.16 -18.42 -30.58
N ALA A 511 -45.18 -19.25 -30.19
CA ALA A 511 -45.39 -20.63 -29.76
C ALA A 511 -46.02 -20.74 -28.35
N TYR A 512 -46.10 -19.63 -27.61
CA TYR A 512 -46.40 -19.62 -26.16
C TYR A 512 -47.75 -19.02 -25.77
N ILE A 513 -48.65 -18.75 -26.73
CA ILE A 513 -50.06 -18.49 -26.43
C ILE A 513 -50.86 -19.78 -26.68
N PRO A 514 -51.16 -20.60 -25.65
CA PRO A 514 -52.18 -21.62 -25.80
C PRO A 514 -53.51 -20.94 -26.06
N GLN A 515 -54.04 -21.08 -27.28
CA GLN A 515 -55.35 -20.54 -27.63
C GLN A 515 -56.53 -21.23 -26.91
N ASN A 516 -56.31 -22.18 -26.00
CA ASN A 516 -57.42 -22.90 -25.36
C ASN A 516 -57.08 -23.42 -23.95
N SER A 517 -57.55 -22.75 -22.90
CA SER A 517 -58.39 -23.32 -21.82
C SER A 517 -58.33 -22.46 -20.53
N PRO A 518 -59.45 -22.08 -19.87
CA PRO A 518 -59.50 -20.92 -18.97
C PRO A 518 -59.31 -21.16 -17.46
N GLU A 519 -59.01 -22.37 -16.96
CA GLU A 519 -59.40 -22.65 -15.56
C GLU A 519 -58.31 -22.77 -14.47
N HIS A 520 -57.00 -22.75 -14.73
CA HIS A 520 -56.02 -22.96 -13.62
C HIS A 520 -54.73 -22.11 -13.63
N GLN A 521 -54.71 -20.90 -14.22
CA GLN A 521 -53.49 -20.04 -14.19
C GLN A 521 -53.80 -18.56 -13.95
N GLN A 522 -54.58 -18.24 -12.92
CA GLN A 522 -55.06 -16.86 -12.74
C GLN A 522 -54.12 -15.94 -11.94
N GLU A 523 -53.01 -16.43 -11.39
CA GLU A 523 -52.04 -15.57 -10.69
C GLU A 523 -50.73 -15.39 -11.48
N ASP A 524 -50.23 -16.44 -12.15
CA ASP A 524 -49.02 -16.33 -12.99
C ASP A 524 -49.30 -15.77 -14.40
N ALA A 525 -50.50 -16.02 -14.96
CA ALA A 525 -50.85 -15.46 -16.27
C ALA A 525 -51.20 -13.97 -16.22
N ILE A 526 -51.50 -13.40 -15.05
CA ILE A 526 -51.81 -11.96 -14.92
C ILE A 526 -50.52 -11.12 -14.97
N ALA A 527 -49.40 -11.63 -14.42
CA ALA A 527 -48.09 -10.97 -14.53
C ALA A 527 -47.56 -11.02 -15.97
N ILE A 528 -47.68 -12.17 -16.64
CA ILE A 528 -47.26 -12.34 -18.05
C ILE A 528 -48.18 -11.54 -19.00
N ARG A 529 -49.48 -11.45 -18.72
CA ARG A 529 -50.44 -10.68 -19.52
C ARG A 529 -50.30 -9.16 -19.39
N LEU A 530 -49.96 -8.63 -18.21
CA LEU A 530 -49.76 -7.18 -18.03
C LEU A 530 -48.48 -6.66 -18.71
N ILE A 531 -47.50 -7.53 -18.95
CA ILE A 531 -46.27 -7.19 -19.68
C ILE A 531 -46.47 -7.37 -21.20
N LEU A 532 -47.25 -8.38 -21.62
CA LEU A 532 -47.59 -8.58 -23.04
C LEU A 532 -48.63 -7.57 -23.58
N GLU A 533 -49.54 -7.04 -22.75
CA GLU A 533 -50.55 -6.05 -23.18
C GLU A 533 -50.01 -4.60 -23.28
N ASN A 534 -48.79 -4.32 -22.80
CA ASN A 534 -48.21 -2.97 -22.84
C ASN A 534 -47.09 -2.76 -23.87
N VAL A 535 -46.59 -3.81 -24.54
CA VAL A 535 -45.37 -3.67 -25.36
C VAL A 535 -45.58 -3.72 -26.86
N LEU A 536 -46.60 -4.39 -27.45
CA LEU A 536 -46.75 -4.32 -28.92
C LEU A 536 -48.19 -4.34 -29.43
N GLY A 537 -48.54 -3.22 -30.07
CA GLY A 537 -49.65 -3.13 -31.00
C GLY A 537 -49.70 -1.77 -31.69
N ARG A 538 -48.71 -1.42 -32.53
CA ARG A 538 -48.90 -0.69 -33.81
C ARG A 538 -47.58 -0.49 -34.57
N GLY A 539 -47.66 -0.78 -35.87
CA GLY A 539 -46.55 -0.72 -36.82
C GLY A 539 -46.09 0.69 -37.19
N GLU A 540 -45.20 0.72 -38.18
CA GLU A 540 -44.24 1.76 -38.59
C GLU A 540 -44.79 3.17 -38.99
N GLU A 541 -45.97 3.59 -38.51
CA GLU A 541 -46.53 4.94 -38.77
C GLU A 541 -46.95 5.69 -37.48
N ASP A 542 -46.28 5.45 -36.35
CA ASP A 542 -46.59 6.14 -35.08
C ASP A 542 -45.79 7.45 -34.86
N PRO A 543 -46.44 8.59 -34.51
CA PRO A 543 -45.79 9.90 -34.28
C PRO A 543 -44.73 9.94 -33.17
N LEU A 544 -44.70 8.97 -32.25
CA LEU A 544 -43.69 8.89 -31.19
C LEU A 544 -42.35 8.33 -31.71
N THR A 545 -42.41 7.39 -32.69
CA THR A 545 -41.22 6.85 -33.38
C THR A 545 -40.53 7.92 -34.23
N GLN A 546 -41.30 8.82 -34.87
CA GLN A 546 -40.80 10.02 -35.56
C GLN A 546 -40.20 11.06 -34.59
N SER A 547 -40.63 11.07 -33.33
CA SER A 547 -40.11 11.98 -32.30
C SER A 547 -38.79 11.49 -31.69
N LEU A 548 -38.60 10.16 -31.59
CA LEU A 548 -37.36 9.55 -31.10
C LEU A 548 -36.26 9.49 -32.19
N LEU A 549 -36.61 9.38 -33.48
CA LEU A 549 -35.65 9.54 -34.58
C LEU A 549 -35.07 10.96 -34.68
N LYS A 550 -35.77 11.99 -34.19
CA LYS A 550 -35.25 13.37 -34.06
C LYS A 550 -34.27 13.56 -32.89
N LEU A 551 -34.19 12.61 -31.96
CA LEU A 551 -33.22 12.59 -30.85
C LEU A 551 -31.98 11.74 -31.16
N ARG A 552 -31.99 10.99 -32.27
CA ARG A 552 -30.88 10.12 -32.71
C ARG A 552 -29.89 10.83 -33.67
N ASN A 553 -30.14 12.09 -34.01
CA ASN A 553 -29.20 12.97 -34.73
C ASN A 553 -29.07 14.33 -34.01
N PRO A 554 -27.97 14.58 -33.28
CA PRO A 554 -27.19 15.80 -33.42
C PRO A 554 -26.37 15.80 -34.72
#